data_AF-A0A4R2M2H6-F1
#
_entry.id   AF-A0A4R2M2H6-F1
#
_cell.length_a   1.000
_cell.length_b   1.000
_cell.length_c   1.000
_cell.angle_alpha   90.00
_cell.angle_beta   90.00
_cell.angle_gamma   90.00
#
_symmetry.space_group_name_H-M   'P 1'
#
loop_
_entity.id
_entity.type
_entity.pdbx_description
1 polymer ?
#
loop_
_entity_poly.entity_id
_entity_poly.type
_entity_poly.pdbx_seq_one_letter_code
_entity_poly.pdbx_strand_id
1 'polypeptide(L)'
;MGQYEFVLHRTLVLGYPPVQLTNKPLLVASLGEVNALADLRAAPHPHFIVSSTARGGFSGGPALVAYDEANADGGTAALGVVTQALCKNGEPEQLGYMAVLTVEPVYNMLEQHGILPAEQKLDISRGER
;
A
#
# COMPACT_ATOMS: atom_id res chain seq x y z
N MET A 1 6.71 13.21 -2.78
CA MET A 1 5.28 13.61 -2.63
C MET A 1 5.12 14.50 -1.41
N GLY A 2 4.00 15.20 -1.27
CA GLY A 2 3.66 15.96 -0.06
C GLY A 2 3.33 15.03 1.10
N GLN A 3 3.73 15.41 2.32
CA GLN A 3 3.65 14.54 3.51
C GLN A 3 2.21 14.11 3.90
N TYR A 4 1.19 14.77 3.34
CA TYR A 4 -0.23 14.49 3.56
C TYR A 4 -1.01 14.30 2.24
N GLU A 5 -0.33 14.19 1.10
CA GLU A 5 -0.93 14.21 -0.25
C GLU A 5 -2.01 13.14 -0.45
N PHE A 6 -1.81 11.95 0.11
CA PHE A 6 -2.77 10.84 0.04
C PHE A 6 -3.68 10.70 1.27
N VAL A 7 -3.62 11.58 2.27
CA VAL A 7 -4.48 11.43 3.46
C VAL A 7 -5.96 11.62 3.08
N LEU A 8 -6.84 10.84 3.69
CA LEU A 8 -8.25 10.62 3.30
C LEU A 8 -8.46 10.06 1.88
N HIS A 9 -7.42 9.59 1.18
CA HIS A 9 -7.63 8.88 -0.09
C HIS A 9 -8.15 7.46 0.17
N ARG A 10 -9.25 7.15 -0.51
CA ARG A 10 -9.79 5.80 -0.63
C ARG A 10 -8.73 4.88 -1.26
N THR A 11 -8.48 3.73 -0.64
CA THR A 11 -7.42 2.78 -0.98
C THR A 11 -8.02 1.39 -1.24
N LEU A 12 -7.48 0.67 -2.22
CA LEU A 12 -7.80 -0.74 -2.49
C LEU A 12 -6.62 -1.58 -2.02
N VAL A 13 -6.87 -2.47 -1.06
CA VAL A 13 -5.89 -3.42 -0.54
C VAL A 13 -6.19 -4.80 -1.10
N LEU A 14 -5.17 -5.44 -1.68
CA LEU A 14 -5.27 -6.79 -2.24
C LEU A 14 -4.38 -7.76 -1.45
N GLY A 15 -4.84 -8.99 -1.22
CA GLY A 15 -4.03 -10.03 -0.57
C GLY A 15 -4.71 -11.39 -0.49
N TYR A 16 -4.09 -12.33 0.23
CA TYR A 16 -4.59 -13.71 0.40
C TYR A 16 -4.80 -14.06 1.89
N PRO A 17 -5.59 -13.27 2.66
CA PRO A 17 -5.91 -13.60 4.04
C PRO A 17 -6.76 -14.88 4.12
N PRO A 18 -6.56 -15.74 5.15
CA PRO A 18 -7.42 -16.91 5.34
C PRO A 18 -8.89 -16.51 5.48
N VAL A 19 -9.73 -17.03 4.59
CA VAL A 19 -11.19 -16.87 4.66
C VAL A 19 -11.80 -18.16 5.19
N GLN A 20 -12.46 -18.07 6.34
CA GLN A 20 -13.10 -19.22 7.00
C GLN A 20 -14.11 -19.90 6.07
N LEU A 21 -14.23 -21.23 6.19
CA LEU A 21 -15.12 -22.07 5.37
C LEU A 21 -14.81 -22.12 3.85
N THR A 22 -13.71 -21.51 3.39
CA THR A 22 -13.21 -21.68 2.01
C THR A 22 -12.24 -22.86 1.91
N ASN A 23 -12.15 -23.47 0.73
CA ASN A 23 -11.33 -24.66 0.46
C ASN A 23 -10.06 -24.37 -0.37
N LYS A 24 -9.76 -23.10 -0.64
CA LYS A 24 -8.61 -22.64 -1.41
C LYS A 24 -8.26 -21.19 -1.04
N PRO A 25 -7.01 -20.73 -1.24
CA PRO A 25 -6.69 -19.31 -1.18
C PRO A 25 -7.55 -18.51 -2.16
N LEU A 26 -8.02 -17.34 -1.72
CA LEU A 26 -8.75 -16.38 -2.54
C LEU A 26 -7.99 -15.05 -2.52
N LEU A 27 -7.92 -14.38 -3.67
CA LEU A 27 -7.53 -12.97 -3.70
C LEU A 27 -8.70 -12.18 -3.09
N VAL A 28 -8.46 -11.60 -1.91
CA VAL A 28 -9.42 -10.72 -1.24
C VAL A 28 -9.06 -9.29 -1.57
N ALA A 29 -9.99 -8.61 -2.25
CA ALA A 29 -10.02 -7.16 -2.35
C ALA A 29 -10.70 -6.59 -1.10
N SER A 30 -10.10 -5.57 -0.49
CA SER A 30 -10.70 -4.82 0.62
C SER A 30 -10.54 -3.33 0.40
N LEU A 31 -11.61 -2.58 0.66
CA LEU A 31 -11.60 -1.13 0.62
C LEU A 31 -11.04 -0.58 1.93
N GLY A 32 -10.43 0.59 1.86
CA GLY A 32 -9.90 1.30 3.01
C GLY A 32 -9.66 2.78 2.73
N GLU A 33 -9.03 3.46 3.68
CA GLU A 33 -8.68 4.88 3.61
C GLU A 33 -7.28 5.11 4.20
N VAL A 34 -6.49 6.01 3.62
CA VAL A 34 -5.21 6.45 4.21
C VAL A 34 -5.51 7.45 5.34
N ASN A 35 -5.23 7.07 6.58
CA ASN A 35 -5.50 7.91 7.76
C ASN A 35 -4.28 8.68 8.26
N ALA A 36 -3.06 8.21 7.98
CA ALA A 36 -1.83 8.94 8.27
C ALA A 36 -0.65 8.47 7.41
N LEU A 37 0.42 9.27 7.38
CA LEU A 37 1.78 8.86 7.02
C LEU A 37 2.62 8.91 8.31
N ALA A 38 3.32 7.84 8.65
CA ALA A 38 4.07 7.75 9.90
C ALA A 38 5.30 6.82 9.80
N ASP A 39 6.35 7.16 10.54
CA ASP A 39 7.48 6.26 10.79
C ASP A 39 7.14 5.26 11.89
N LEU A 40 7.37 3.98 11.64
CA LEU A 40 7.10 2.93 12.62
C LEU A 40 8.32 2.70 13.51
N ARG A 41 8.11 2.53 14.82
CA ARG A 41 9.19 2.25 15.81
C ARG A 41 10.07 1.03 15.49
N ALA A 42 9.66 0.17 14.56
CA ALA A 42 10.34 -1.05 14.16
C ALA A 42 10.82 -1.05 12.69
N ALA A 43 10.67 0.04 11.94
CA ALA A 43 11.07 0.12 10.53
C ALA A 43 11.69 1.49 10.17
N PRO A 44 12.81 1.54 9.43
CA PRO A 44 13.53 2.78 9.11
C PRO A 44 12.92 3.59 7.94
N HIS A 45 11.67 3.30 7.57
CA HIS A 45 11.01 3.81 6.37
C HIS A 45 9.56 4.23 6.68
N PRO A 46 9.05 5.28 6.03
CA PRO A 46 7.69 5.75 6.25
C PRO A 46 6.68 4.70 5.81
N HIS A 47 5.55 4.65 6.52
CA HIS A 47 4.41 3.82 6.18
C HIS A 47 3.13 4.65 6.18
N PHE A 48 2.26 4.41 5.20
CA PHE A 48 0.87 4.81 5.29
C PHE A 48 0.15 3.93 6.32
N ILE A 49 -0.63 4.57 7.18
CA ILE A 49 -1.54 3.90 8.12
C ILE A 49 -2.90 3.87 7.43
N VAL A 50 -3.36 2.68 7.06
CA VAL A 50 -4.59 2.47 6.28
C VAL A 50 -5.63 1.75 7.13
N SER A 51 -6.84 2.31 7.26
CA SER A 51 -7.99 1.60 7.85
C SER A 51 -8.61 0.65 6.83
N SER A 52 -8.77 -0.62 7.18
CA SER A 52 -9.44 -1.64 6.36
C SER A 52 -9.71 -2.91 7.21
N THR A 53 -9.95 -4.06 6.59
CA THR A 53 -10.06 -5.36 7.29
C THR A 53 -8.69 -5.97 7.59
N ALA A 54 -7.81 -5.20 8.26
CA ALA A 54 -6.48 -5.63 8.69
C ALA A 54 -6.48 -6.86 9.77
N ARG A 55 -5.85 -7.57 8.81
CA ARG A 55 -5.55 -8.98 9.07
C ARG A 55 -4.35 -9.62 8.37
N GLY A 56 -3.83 -10.68 9.01
CA GLY A 56 -2.78 -11.54 8.47
C GLY A 56 -3.11 -12.14 7.10
N GLY A 57 -2.10 -12.26 6.24
CA GLY A 57 -2.22 -12.70 4.84
C GLY A 57 -2.53 -11.58 3.83
N PHE A 58 -2.71 -10.33 4.28
CA PHE A 58 -2.53 -9.15 3.41
C PHE A 58 -1.06 -8.73 3.24
N SER A 59 -0.16 -9.15 4.13
CA SER A 59 1.28 -8.83 4.07
C SER A 59 1.91 -9.27 2.73
N GLY A 60 2.71 -8.39 2.12
CA GLY A 60 3.26 -8.55 0.77
C GLY A 60 2.30 -8.17 -0.36
N GLY A 61 1.02 -7.92 -0.05
CA GLY A 61 0.01 -7.48 -1.01
C GLY A 61 0.08 -5.97 -1.31
N PRO A 62 -0.29 -5.54 -2.53
CA PRO A 62 -0.28 -4.12 -2.89
C PRO A 62 -1.46 -3.36 -2.27
N ALA A 63 -1.20 -2.10 -1.95
CA ALA A 63 -2.21 -1.08 -1.71
C ALA A 63 -2.23 -0.09 -2.87
N LEU A 64 -3.40 0.23 -3.40
CA LEU A 64 -3.60 1.02 -4.61
C LEU A 64 -4.47 2.25 -4.34
N VAL A 65 -4.15 3.37 -4.98
CA VAL A 65 -4.94 4.62 -5.01
C VAL A 65 -5.27 4.98 -6.45
N ALA A 66 -6.25 5.88 -6.64
CA ALA A 66 -6.78 6.27 -7.96
C ALA A 66 -7.28 5.07 -8.82
N TYR A 67 -7.64 3.96 -8.17
CA TYR A 67 -8.38 2.87 -8.79
C TYR A 67 -9.83 3.30 -8.95
N ASP A 68 -10.34 3.29 -10.17
CA ASP A 68 -11.73 3.61 -10.48
C ASP A 68 -12.20 2.70 -11.61
N GLU A 69 -13.07 1.74 -11.28
CA GLU A 69 -13.58 0.74 -12.22
C GLU A 69 -14.52 1.33 -13.28
N ALA A 70 -15.00 2.57 -13.09
CA ALA A 70 -15.91 3.26 -13.99
C ALA A 70 -15.23 4.31 -14.90
N ASN A 71 -13.93 4.56 -14.71
CA ASN A 71 -13.24 5.69 -15.32
C ASN A 71 -12.09 5.20 -16.20
N ALA A 72 -12.36 5.05 -17.50
CA ALA A 72 -11.43 4.45 -18.46
C ALA A 72 -10.12 5.24 -18.64
N ASP A 73 -10.14 6.54 -18.33
CA ASP A 73 -8.97 7.42 -18.33
C ASP A 73 -8.31 7.54 -16.94
N GLY A 74 -8.84 6.83 -15.93
CA GLY A 74 -8.39 6.84 -14.54
C GLY A 74 -7.17 5.95 -14.30
N GLY A 75 -6.01 6.56 -14.10
CA GLY A 75 -4.76 5.85 -13.83
C GLY A 75 -4.69 5.27 -12.40
N THR A 76 -4.76 3.95 -12.28
CA THR A 76 -4.48 3.24 -11.01
C THR A 76 -2.99 3.35 -10.64
N ALA A 77 -2.69 3.78 -9.41
CA ALA A 77 -1.33 3.94 -8.90
C ALA A 77 -1.08 3.07 -7.66
N ALA A 78 0.14 2.54 -7.52
CA ALA A 78 0.57 1.86 -6.31
C ALA A 78 0.86 2.89 -5.20
N LEU A 79 0.14 2.79 -4.09
CA LEU A 79 0.43 3.53 -2.85
C LEU A 79 1.64 2.91 -2.12
N GLY A 80 1.74 1.57 -2.18
CA GLY A 80 2.77 0.82 -1.48
C GLY A 80 2.45 -0.66 -1.31
N VAL A 81 3.14 -1.30 -0.38
CA VAL A 81 2.99 -2.74 -0.05
C VAL A 81 2.61 -2.89 1.42
N VAL A 82 1.57 -3.67 1.73
CA VAL A 82 1.18 -3.98 3.11
C VAL A 82 2.30 -4.76 3.79
N THR A 83 2.80 -4.27 4.93
CA THR A 83 3.81 -4.99 5.73
C THR A 83 3.17 -5.79 6.85
N GLN A 84 2.24 -5.19 7.60
CA GLN A 84 1.64 -5.81 8.80
C GLN A 84 0.28 -5.21 9.17
N ALA A 85 -0.57 -5.99 9.84
CA ALA A 85 -1.68 -5.46 10.63
C ALA A 85 -1.13 -4.85 11.94
N LEU A 86 -1.68 -3.70 12.38
CA LEU A 86 -1.17 -2.95 13.52
C LEU A 86 -1.87 -3.37 14.82
N CYS A 87 -1.50 -4.56 15.29
CA CYS A 87 -2.13 -5.23 16.43
C CYS A 87 -1.19 -5.28 17.64
N LYS A 88 -1.76 -5.26 18.85
CA LYS A 88 -1.00 -5.36 20.11
C LYS A 88 -1.16 -6.76 20.69
N ASN A 89 -0.06 -7.41 21.06
CA ASN A 89 -0.01 -8.72 21.74
C ASN A 89 -0.73 -9.89 21.02
N GLY A 90 -1.10 -9.74 19.74
CA GLY A 90 -1.92 -10.74 19.02
C GLY A 90 -3.41 -10.71 19.39
N GLU A 91 -3.87 -9.68 20.09
CA GLU A 91 -5.30 -9.45 20.32
C GLU A 91 -6.06 -9.28 18.99
N PRO A 92 -7.36 -9.65 18.94
CA PRO A 92 -8.19 -9.45 17.76
C PRO A 92 -8.14 -8.01 17.24
N GLU A 93 -8.21 -7.87 15.92
CA GLU A 93 -7.63 -6.76 15.16
C GLU A 93 -8.58 -5.53 15.11
N GLN A 94 -9.28 -5.27 16.23
CA GLN A 94 -10.44 -4.39 16.41
C GLN A 94 -10.19 -2.90 16.15
N LEU A 95 -8.96 -2.51 15.80
CA LEU A 95 -8.60 -1.16 15.40
C LEU A 95 -8.57 -0.96 13.87
N GLY A 96 -8.61 -2.04 13.08
CA GLY A 96 -8.72 -2.00 11.62
C GLY A 96 -7.52 -1.42 10.86
N TYR A 97 -6.45 -0.98 11.54
CA TYR A 97 -5.30 -0.37 10.90
C TYR A 97 -4.26 -1.40 10.42
N MET A 98 -3.77 -1.22 9.20
CA MET A 98 -2.56 -1.85 8.68
C MET A 98 -1.50 -0.80 8.33
N ALA A 99 -0.26 -1.25 8.29
CA ALA A 99 0.86 -0.48 7.77
C ALA A 99 1.15 -0.87 6.32
N VAL A 100 1.28 0.14 5.47
CA VAL A 100 1.67 0.04 4.06
C VAL A 100 2.98 0.78 3.88
N LEU A 101 4.06 0.06 3.59
CA LEU A 101 5.36 0.65 3.23
C LEU A 101 5.19 1.44 1.93
N THR A 102 5.67 2.69 1.86
CA THR A 102 5.54 3.51 0.64
C THR A 102 6.29 2.88 -0.55
N VAL A 103 6.03 3.35 -1.76
CA VAL A 103 6.77 2.90 -2.96
C VAL A 103 8.22 3.39 -3.01
N GLU A 104 8.59 4.44 -2.25
CA GLU A 104 9.90 5.10 -2.36
C GLU A 104 11.08 4.16 -1.99
N PRO A 105 11.05 3.39 -0.88
CA PRO A 105 12.09 2.39 -0.59
C PRO A 105 12.19 1.28 -1.65
N VAL A 106 11.08 0.93 -2.32
CA VAL A 106 11.06 -0.07 -3.39
C VAL A 106 11.80 0.46 -4.62
N TYR A 107 11.49 1.69 -5.06
CA TYR A 107 12.21 2.31 -6.18
C TYR A 107 13.70 2.54 -5.85
N ASN A 108 14.02 3.01 -4.64
CA ASN A 108 15.41 3.18 -4.20
C ASN A 108 16.20 1.86 -4.26
N MET A 109 15.60 0.74 -3.85
CA MET A 109 16.22 -0.59 -3.94
C MET A 109 16.40 -1.05 -5.39
N LEU A 110 15.37 -0.88 -6.24
CA LEU A 110 15.45 -1.23 -7.66
C LEU A 110 16.51 -0.40 -8.40
N GLU A 111 16.67 0.89 -8.07
CA GLU A 111 17.69 1.76 -8.62
C GLU A 111 19.10 1.38 -8.14
N GLN A 112 19.30 1.16 -6.84
CA GLN A 112 20.57 0.71 -6.27
C GLN A 112 21.08 -0.61 -6.85
N HIS A 113 20.17 -1.50 -7.27
CA HIS A 113 20.49 -2.75 -7.94
C HIS A 113 20.48 -2.67 -9.48
N GLY A 114 20.25 -1.49 -10.08
CA GLY A 114 20.30 -1.28 -11.53
C GLY A 114 19.14 -1.91 -12.31
N ILE A 115 18.06 -2.31 -11.62
CA ILE A 115 16.91 -3.04 -12.16
C ILE A 115 15.60 -2.22 -12.14
N LEU A 116 15.66 -0.92 -11.87
CA LEU A 116 14.53 -0.01 -12.06
C LEU A 116 14.09 -0.03 -13.55
N PRO A 117 12.84 -0.42 -13.87
CA PRO A 117 12.40 -0.51 -15.26
C PRO A 117 12.36 0.87 -15.93
N ALA A 118 12.37 0.90 -17.27
CA ALA A 118 12.52 2.14 -18.02
C ALA A 118 11.34 3.10 -17.81
N GLU A 119 10.16 2.55 -17.57
CA GLU A 119 8.88 3.22 -17.42
C GLU A 119 8.77 4.02 -16.11
N GLN A 120 9.55 3.67 -15.09
CA GLN A 120 9.61 4.38 -13.80
C GLN A 120 10.82 5.32 -13.68
N LYS A 121 11.66 5.44 -14.72
CA LYS A 121 12.76 6.41 -14.72
C LYS A 121 12.20 7.82 -14.93
N LEU A 122 12.34 8.66 -13.92
CA LEU A 122 11.89 10.05 -13.96
C LEU A 122 12.70 10.84 -15.01
N ASP A 123 12.08 11.09 -16.16
CA ASP A 123 12.64 11.95 -17.21
C ASP A 123 12.55 13.42 -16.78
N ILE A 124 13.59 13.87 -16.08
CA ILE A 124 13.72 15.23 -15.52
C ILE A 124 13.63 16.31 -16.62
N SER A 125 13.86 15.97 -17.90
CA SER A 125 13.75 16.91 -19.03
C SER A 125 12.32 17.38 -19.34
N ARG A 126 11.30 16.79 -18.71
CA ARG A 126 9.89 17.19 -18.88
C ARG A 126 9.45 18.37 -18.01
N GLY A 127 10.29 18.88 -17.10
CA GLY A 127 9.93 19.93 -16.16
C GLY A 127 9.99 21.39 -16.68
N GLU A 128 10.53 21.63 -17.88
CA GLU A 128 10.83 22.99 -18.39
C GLU A 128 10.00 23.38 -19.63
N ARG A 129 8.68 23.19 -19.59
CA ARG A 129 7.73 23.60 -20.65
C ARG A 129 6.39 24.10 -20.10
#